data_AF-A0A0G0MPF7-F1
#
_entry.id   AF-A0A0G0MPF7-F1
#
_cell.length_a   1.000
_cell.length_b   1.000
_cell.length_c   1.000
_cell.angle_alpha   90.00
_cell.angle_beta   90.00
_cell.angle_gamma   90.00
#
_symmetry.space_group_name_H-M   'P 1'
#
loop_
_entity.id
_entity.type
_entity.pdbx_description
1 polymer ?
#
loop_
_entity_poly.entity_id
_entity_poly.type
_entity_poly.pdbx_seq_one_letter_code
_entity_poly.pdbx_strand_id
1 'polypeptide(L)'
;MNLIINFTEKRGEVELKLQDGKKCIDTLTFEFEANLDKMLISGVDKILKRNRINPMSLKTIETAGEVDKFSSAHKIAETFIEAIKASK
;
A
#
# COMPACT_ATOMS: atom_id res chain seq x y z
N MET A 1 8.01 11.18 -2.74
CA MET A 1 6.87 10.68 -1.96
C MET A 1 7.03 9.20 -1.73
N ASN A 2 6.61 8.71 -0.58
CA ASN A 2 6.71 7.31 -0.17
C ASN A 2 5.29 6.79 0.06
N LEU A 3 5.03 5.54 -0.33
CA LEU A 3 3.77 4.88 -0.08
C LEU A 3 4.01 3.69 0.86
N ILE A 4 3.32 3.67 1.99
CA ILE A 4 3.43 2.59 2.98
C ILE A 4 2.13 1.81 2.98
N ILE A 5 2.22 0.49 2.81
CA ILE A 5 1.12 -0.47 2.96
C ILE A 5 1.19 -0.98 4.40
N ASN A 6 0.37 -0.42 5.29
CA ASN A 6 0.37 -0.71 6.71
C ASN A 6 -0.72 -1.73 7.06
N PHE A 7 -0.34 -2.92 7.51
CA PHE A 7 -1.25 -3.90 8.08
C PHE A 7 -1.57 -3.52 9.52
N THR A 8 -2.84 -3.18 9.78
CA THR A 8 -3.23 -2.67 11.11
C THR A 8 -3.39 -3.80 12.13
N GLU A 9 -3.48 -3.45 13.42
CA GLU A 9 -3.76 -4.41 14.50
C GLU A 9 -5.13 -5.09 14.34
N LYS A 10 -6.05 -4.47 13.60
CA LYS A 10 -7.33 -5.09 13.24
C LYS A 10 -7.13 -6.07 12.10
N ARG A 11 -7.47 -7.34 12.37
CA ARG A 11 -7.42 -8.39 11.35
C ARG A 11 -8.26 -8.01 10.14
N GLY A 12 -7.65 -8.12 8.96
CA GLY A 12 -8.34 -7.85 7.71
C GLY A 12 -8.45 -6.36 7.38
N GLU A 13 -7.67 -5.47 7.99
CA GLU A 13 -7.66 -4.04 7.63
C GLU A 13 -6.26 -3.59 7.23
N VAL A 14 -6.17 -2.93 6.06
CA VAL A 14 -4.94 -2.33 5.52
C VAL A 14 -5.14 -0.82 5.39
N GLU A 15 -4.11 -0.09 5.77
CA GLU A 15 -4.01 1.35 5.65
C GLU A 15 -2.89 1.71 4.69
N LEU A 16 -3.22 2.41 3.61
CA LEU A 16 -2.25 3.02 2.71
C LEU A 16 -1.90 4.40 3.25
N LYS A 17 -0.62 4.64 3.56
CA LYS A 17 -0.10 5.96 3.95
C LYS A 17 0.73 6.54 2.84
N LEU A 18 0.30 7.70 2.34
CA LEU A 18 1.09 8.50 1.44
C LEU A 18 1.88 9.53 2.26
N GLN A 19 3.19 9.52 2.12
CA GLN A 19 4.09 10.40 2.86
C GLN A 19 5.01 11.20 1.94
N ASP A 20 5.38 12.40 2.39
CA ASP A 20 6.51 13.15 1.85
C ASP A 20 7.51 13.44 2.97
N GLY A 21 8.63 12.69 2.96
CA GLY A 21 9.52 12.62 4.11
C GLY A 21 8.79 12.05 5.34
N LYS A 22 8.73 12.82 6.43
CA LYS A 22 8.02 12.46 7.67
C LYS A 22 6.56 12.94 7.70
N LYS A 23 6.14 13.74 6.72
CA LYS A 23 4.80 14.32 6.69
C LYS A 23 3.83 13.34 6.05
N CYS A 24 2.79 12.96 6.78
CA CYS A 24 1.66 12.25 6.19
C CYS A 24 0.83 13.22 5.35
N ILE A 25 0.62 12.86 4.09
CA ILE A 25 -0.09 13.66 3.09
C ILE A 25 -1.54 13.18 2.96
N ASP A 26 -1.72 11.86 2.90
CA ASP A 26 -3.04 11.24 2.85
C ASP A 26 -2.97 9.82 3.41
N THR A 27 -4.14 9.32 3.81
CA THR A 27 -4.34 7.95 4.30
C THR A 27 -5.60 7.38 3.67
N LEU A 28 -5.54 6.12 3.26
CA LEU A 28 -6.71 5.38 2.80
C LEU A 28 -6.74 4.02 3.49
N THR A 29 -7.82 3.77 4.22
CA THR A 29 -8.01 2.52 4.94
C THR A 29 -9.11 1.71 4.29
N PHE A 30 -8.92 0.40 4.20
CA PHE A 30 -9.93 -0.53 3.70
C PHE A 30 -9.79 -1.89 4.38
N GLU A 31 -10.93 -2.56 4.49
CA GLU A 31 -10.98 -3.95 4.89
C GLU A 31 -10.69 -4.85 3.68
N PHE A 32 -9.98 -5.95 3.92
CA PHE A 32 -9.66 -6.96 2.93
C PHE A 32 -9.96 -8.33 3.54
N GLU A 33 -10.87 -9.05 2.89
CA GLU A 33 -11.09 -10.47 3.17
C GLU A 33 -10.21 -11.29 2.20
N ALA A 34 -10.82 -11.95 1.21
CA ALA A 34 -10.12 -12.79 0.23
C ALA A 34 -9.62 -12.03 -1.02
N ASN A 35 -9.78 -10.71 -1.09
CA ASN A 35 -9.57 -9.89 -2.30
C ASN A 35 -8.52 -8.78 -2.14
N LEU A 36 -7.52 -9.00 -1.28
CA LEU A 36 -6.48 -8.02 -0.98
C LEU A 36 -5.78 -7.47 -2.23
N ASP A 37 -5.50 -8.33 -3.22
CA ASP A 37 -4.90 -7.96 -4.49
C ASP A 37 -5.69 -6.85 -5.22
N LYS A 38 -7.00 -7.05 -5.39
CA LYS A 38 -7.90 -6.08 -6.03
C LYS A 38 -8.00 -4.80 -5.21
N MET A 39 -8.06 -4.92 -3.89
CA MET A 39 -8.16 -3.77 -2.99
C MET A 39 -6.87 -2.94 -2.97
N LEU A 40 -5.71 -3.57 -3.03
CA LEU A 40 -4.42 -2.88 -3.16
C LEU A 40 -4.33 -2.11 -4.47
N ILE A 41 -4.63 -2.76 -5.60
CA ILE A 41 -4.61 -2.11 -6.91
C ILE A 41 -5.53 -0.89 -6.91
N SER A 42 -6.80 -1.07 -6.50
CA SER A 42 -7.79 0.01 -6.50
C SER A 42 -7.45 1.11 -5.49
N GLY A 43 -6.99 0.75 -4.30
CA GLY A 43 -6.65 1.66 -3.22
C GLY A 43 -5.46 2.55 -3.57
N VAL A 44 -4.40 1.97 -4.14
CA VAL A 44 -3.23 2.72 -4.61
C VAL A 44 -3.60 3.66 -5.74
N ASP A 45 -4.35 3.19 -6.73
CA ASP A 45 -4.87 4.05 -7.81
C ASP A 45 -5.66 5.24 -7.26
N LYS A 46 -6.55 4.97 -6.29
CA LYS A 46 -7.41 5.98 -5.69
C LYS A 46 -6.62 7.03 -4.93
N ILE A 47 -5.69 6.63 -4.05
CA ILE A 47 -4.91 7.58 -3.23
C ILE A 47 -3.96 8.40 -4.12
N LEU A 48 -3.37 7.81 -5.17
CA LEU A 48 -2.50 8.54 -6.09
C LEU A 48 -3.29 9.54 -6.94
N LYS A 49 -4.43 9.13 -7.52
CA LYS A 49 -5.30 10.01 -8.32
C LYS A 49 -5.83 11.17 -7.48
N ARG A 50 -6.29 10.90 -6.24
CA ARG A 50 -6.79 11.92 -5.32
C ARG A 50 -5.74 13.00 -5.03
N ASN A 51 -4.48 12.62 -4.94
CA ASN A 51 -3.36 13.52 -4.65
C ASN A 51 -2.62 14.01 -5.91
N ARG A 52 -3.12 13.69 -7.11
CA ARG A 52 -2.52 14.05 -8.42
C ARG A 52 -1.06 13.60 -8.55
N ILE A 53 -0.74 12.41 -8.04
CA ILE A 53 0.60 11.85 -8.07
C ILE A 53 0.73 10.87 -9.23
N ASN A 54 1.78 11.04 -10.02
CA ASN A 54 2.19 10.05 -10.99
C ASN A 54 2.80 8.84 -10.25
N PRO A 55 2.33 7.60 -10.47
CA PRO A 55 2.93 6.41 -9.85
C PRO A 55 4.46 6.32 -10.01
N MET A 56 5.00 6.79 -11.14
CA MET A 56 6.45 6.80 -11.41
C MET A 56 7.23 7.77 -10.51
N SER A 57 6.57 8.76 -9.88
CA SER A 57 7.23 9.73 -8.98
C SER A 57 7.32 9.25 -7.52
N LEU A 58 6.75 8.08 -7.20
CA LEU A 58 6.97 7.44 -5.91
C LEU A 58 8.46 7.08 -5.77
N LYS A 59 9.07 7.48 -4.67
CA LYS A 59 10.47 7.16 -4.34
C LYS A 59 10.54 5.74 -3.81
N THR A 60 9.76 5.44 -2.77
CA THR A 60 9.71 4.12 -2.14
C THR A 60 8.27 3.63 -1.99
N ILE A 61 8.12 2.30 -2.00
CA ILE A 61 6.91 1.61 -1.59
C ILE A 61 7.34 0.45 -0.69
N GLU A 62 6.73 0.34 0.49
CA GLU A 62 7.11 -0.63 1.51
C GLU A 62 5.89 -1.15 2.29
N THR A 63 6.02 -2.32 2.90
CA THR A 63 5.05 -2.85 3.87
C THR A 63 5.45 -2.47 5.29
N ALA A 64 4.46 -2.24 6.15
CA ALA A 64 4.62 -2.01 7.57
C ALA A 64 3.51 -2.69 8.38
N GLY A 65 3.64 -2.70 9.71
CA GLY A 65 2.62 -3.20 10.62
C GLY A 65 2.73 -4.69 10.95
N GLU A 66 1.75 -5.20 11.70
CA GLU A 66 1.73 -6.58 12.19
C GLU A 66 1.07 -7.51 11.18
N VAL A 67 1.88 -8.07 10.28
CA VAL A 67 1.46 -9.17 9.41
C VAL A 67 2.54 -10.26 9.44
N ASP A 68 2.11 -11.52 9.58
CA ASP A 68 3.03 -12.65 9.47
C ASP A 68 3.64 -12.67 8.06
N LYS A 69 4.98 -12.67 8.00
CA LYS A 69 5.75 -12.70 6.75
C LYS A 69 5.45 -13.94 5.90
N PHE A 70 5.03 -15.03 6.53
CA PHE A 70 4.68 -16.25 5.81
C PHE A 70 3.23 -16.28 5.31
N SER A 71 2.40 -15.33 5.75
CA SER A 71 1.00 -15.22 5.36
C SER A 71 0.84 -14.88 3.88
N SER A 72 -0.28 -15.31 3.29
CA SER A 72 -0.65 -14.95 1.92
C SER A 72 -0.80 -13.42 1.76
N ALA A 73 -1.31 -12.73 2.77
CA ALA A 73 -1.49 -11.28 2.75
C ALA A 73 -0.15 -10.53 2.59
N HIS A 74 0.87 -10.94 3.35
CA HIS A 74 2.21 -10.37 3.23
C HIS A 74 2.80 -10.63 1.84
N LYS A 75 2.73 -11.88 1.35
CA LYS A 75 3.25 -12.26 0.02
C LYS A 75 2.55 -11.52 -1.13
N ILE A 76 1.25 -11.28 -1.01
CA ILE A 76 0.48 -10.47 -1.98
C ILE A 76 1.00 -9.03 -1.98
N ALA A 77 1.16 -8.42 -0.80
CA ALA A 77 1.67 -7.05 -0.71
C ALA A 77 3.12 -6.94 -1.20
N GLU A 78 4.00 -7.88 -0.89
CA GLU A 78 5.37 -7.91 -1.43
C GLU A 78 5.37 -8.05 -2.95
N THR A 79 4.61 -8.99 -3.50
CA THR A 79 4.50 -9.18 -4.96
C THR A 79 3.99 -7.92 -5.65
N PHE A 80 3.00 -7.26 -5.05
CA PHE A 80 2.46 -6.00 -5.54
C PHE A 80 3.50 -4.87 -5.53
N ILE A 81 4.31 -4.77 -4.47
CA ILE A 81 5.41 -3.80 -4.38
C ILE A 81 6.44 -4.05 -5.48
N GLU A 82 6.86 -5.30 -5.67
CA GLU A 82 7.83 -5.66 -6.70
C GLU A 82 7.30 -5.37 -8.10
N ALA A 83 6.01 -5.62 -8.35
CA ALA A 83 5.38 -5.26 -9.63
C ALA A 83 5.42 -3.75 -9.91
N ILE A 84 5.17 -2.90 -8.90
CA ILE A 84 5.27 -1.45 -9.08
C ILE A 84 6.73 -1.03 -9.30
N LYS A 85 7.69 -1.61 -8.57
CA LYS A 85 9.12 -1.31 -8.76
C LYS A 85 9.60 -1.70 -10.16
N ALA A 86 9.17 -2.86 -10.68
CA ALA A 86 9.52 -3.32 -12.02
C ALA A 86 8.90 -2.48 -13.15
N SER A 87 7.87 -1.68 -12.84
CA SER A 87 7.19 -0.78 -13.79
C SER A 87 7.81 0.62 -13.84
N LYS A 88 8.87 0.89 -13.06
CA LYS A 88 9.65 2.14 -13.12
C LYS A 88 10.80 2.03 -14.09
#